data_AF-A0AAJ3YCJ5-F1
#
_entry.id   AF-A0AAJ3YCJ5-F1
#
_cell.length_a   1.000
_cell.length_b   1.000
_cell.length_c   1.000
_cell.angle_alpha   90.00
_cell.angle_beta   90.00
_cell.angle_gamma   90.00
#
_symmetry.space_group_name_H-M   'P 1'
#
loop_
_entity.id
_entity.type
_entity.pdbx_description
1 polymer ?
#
loop_
_entity_poly.entity_id
_entity_poly.type
_entity_poly.pdbx_seq_one_letter_code
_entity_poly.pdbx_strand_id
1 'polypeptide(L)' 'MNHATITLDDLARLEHLRNAGRLACEAAALRDCCTPPEPADSEQLASLLFLITGQLDDVVTRCRDGWMNGEVSA' A
#
# COMPACT_ATOMS: atom_id res chain seq x y z
N MET A 1 10.17 -23.81 -9.61
CA MET A 1 9.45 -22.76 -8.84
C MET A 1 9.60 -21.48 -9.64
N ASN A 2 8.52 -20.96 -10.21
CA ASN A 2 8.56 -19.69 -10.94
C ASN A 2 8.56 -18.57 -9.92
N HIS A 3 9.73 -17.97 -9.69
CA HIS A 3 9.88 -16.88 -8.73
C HIS A 3 9.39 -15.58 -9.39
N ALA A 4 8.33 -14.98 -8.83
CA ALA A 4 7.99 -13.61 -9.16
C ALA A 4 9.19 -12.70 -8.83
N THR A 5 9.60 -11.87 -9.77
CA THR A 5 10.74 -10.97 -9.59
C THR A 5 10.23 -9.63 -9.08
N ILE A 6 10.52 -9.31 -7.83
CA ILE A 6 10.26 -7.99 -7.25
C ILE A 6 11.37 -7.03 -7.70
N THR A 7 11.01 -5.92 -8.33
CA THR A 7 11.98 -4.92 -8.79
C THR A 7 12.36 -3.93 -7.68
N LEU A 8 13.42 -3.14 -7.91
CA LEU A 8 13.81 -2.07 -6.98
C LEU A 8 12.71 -1.00 -6.86
N ASP A 9 12.00 -0.71 -7.95
CA ASP A 9 10.88 0.23 -7.97
C ASP A 9 9.69 -0.29 -7.15
N ASP A 10 9.41 -1.60 -7.21
CA ASP A 10 8.39 -2.22 -6.37
C ASP A 10 8.77 -2.13 -4.90
N LEU A 11 10.06 -2.33 -4.57
CA LEU A 11 10.54 -2.19 -3.20
C LEU A 11 10.38 -0.74 -2.69
N ALA A 12 10.67 0.26 -3.52
CA ALA A 12 10.48 1.67 -3.18
C ALA A 12 8.98 2.00 -2.95
N ARG A 13 8.09 1.47 -3.79
CA ARG A 13 6.63 1.60 -3.61
C ARG A 13 6.17 0.94 -2.31
N LEU A 14 6.62 -0.29 -2.02
CA LEU A 14 6.30 -1.01 -0.79
C LEU A 14 6.81 -0.27 0.45
N GLU A 15 7.98 0.36 0.39
CA GLU A 15 8.49 1.20 1.45
C GLU A 15 7.62 2.45 1.67
N HIS A 16 7.19 3.11 0.59
CA HIS A 16 6.29 4.26 0.68
C HIS A 16 4.92 3.86 1.26
N LEU A 17 4.38 2.73 0.83
CA LEU A 17 3.15 2.14 1.36
C LEU A 17 3.25 1.86 2.86
N ARG A 18 4.35 1.23 3.29
CA ARG A 18 4.61 0.96 4.71
C ARG A 18 4.68 2.27 5.51
N ASN A 19 5.39 3.27 4.98
CA ASN A 19 5.54 4.56 5.67
C ASN A 19 4.20 5.30 5.78
N ALA A 20 3.39 5.31 4.72
CA ALA A 20 2.06 5.89 4.70
C ALA A 20 1.09 5.16 5.66
N GLY A 21 1.13 3.83 5.68
CA GLY A 21 0.34 3.03 6.63
C GLY A 21 0.70 3.31 8.08
N ARG A 22 2.00 3.44 8.39
CA ARG A 22 2.45 3.83 9.74
C ARG A 22 1.94 5.21 10.13
N LEU A 23 2.01 6.19 9.22
CA LEU A 23 1.49 7.53 9.47
C LEU A 23 -0.02 7.52 9.73
N ALA A 24 -0.79 6.74 8.97
CA ALA A 24 -2.22 6.54 9.18
C ALA A 24 -2.52 5.96 10.57
N CYS A 25 -1.76 4.95 11.01
CA CYS A 25 -1.92 4.35 12.34
C CYS A 25 -1.56 5.32 13.47
N GLU A 26 -0.48 6.09 13.33
CA GLU A 26 -0.09 7.12 14.32
C GLU A 26 -1.15 8.23 14.42
N ALA A 27 -1.70 8.68 13.29
CA ALA A 27 -2.77 9.66 13.25
C ALA A 27 -4.07 9.15 13.87
N ALA A 28 -4.43 7.88 13.62
CA ALA A 28 -5.59 7.25 14.25
C ALA A 28 -5.40 7.11 15.78
N ALA A 29 -4.22 6.67 16.23
CA ALA A 29 -3.91 6.53 17.66
C ALA A 29 -3.94 7.87 18.41
N LEU A 30 -3.48 8.96 17.80
CA LEU A 30 -3.59 10.31 18.37
C LEU A 30 -5.05 10.80 18.45
N ARG A 31 -5.90 10.42 17.49
CA ARG A 31 -7.33 10.77 17.49
C ARG A 31 -8.07 10.10 18.64
N ASP A 32 -7.78 8.83 18.91
CA ASP A 32 -8.42 8.08 19.99
C ASP A 32 -8.07 8.59 21.40
N CYS A 33 -6.92 9.28 21.57
CA CYS A 33 -6.45 9.70 22.89
C CYS A 33 -6.86 11.12 23.34
N CYS A 34 -7.34 12.00 22.45
CA CYS A 34 -7.50 13.42 22.82
C CYS A 34 -8.81 14.13 22.37
N THR A 35 -9.50 13.73 21.31
CA THR A 35 -10.73 14.42 20.84
C THR A 35 -11.47 13.61 19.80
N PRO A 36 -12.83 13.65 19.74
CA PRO A 36 -13.56 13.03 18.65
C PRO A 36 -13.10 13.61 17.29
N PRO A 37 -12.95 12.76 16.27
CA PRO A 37 -12.40 13.15 14.99
C PRO A 37 -13.26 14.19 14.26
N GLU A 38 -12.65 15.29 13.83
CA GLU A 38 -13.29 16.20 12.87
C GLU A 38 -13.53 15.44 11.53
N PRO A 39 -14.63 15.72 10.83
CA PRO A 39 -14.99 15.01 9.60
C PRO A 39 -13.90 15.10 8.52
N ALA A 40 -13.18 16.23 8.43
CA ALA A 40 -12.09 16.44 7.48
C ALA A 40 -10.90 15.48 7.71
N ASP A 41 -10.57 15.17 8.97
CA ASP A 41 -9.49 14.23 9.29
C ASP A 41 -9.86 12.79 8.89
N SER A 42 -11.16 12.46 8.92
CA SER A 42 -11.66 11.13 8.55
C SER A 42 -11.60 10.94 7.03
N GLU A 43 -11.94 11.99 6.28
CA GLU A 43 -11.79 12.01 4.83
C GLU A 43 -10.32 11.92 4.41
N GLN A 44 -9.41 12.56 5.16
CA GLN A 44 -7.99 12.53 4.87
C GLN A 44 -7.39 11.14 5.12
N LEU A 45 -7.77 10.50 6.23
CA LEU A 45 -7.38 9.11 6.51
C LEU A 45 -7.95 8.13 5.47
N ALA A 46 -9.22 8.30 5.09
CA ALA A 46 -9.85 7.48 4.05
C ALA A 46 -9.14 7.64 2.69
N SER A 47 -8.76 8.87 2.35
CA SER A 47 -8.00 9.18 1.13
C SER A 47 -6.61 8.52 1.14
N LEU A 48 -5.93 8.53 2.30
CA LEU A 48 -4.62 7.89 2.46
C LEU A 48 -4.72 6.36 2.35
N LEU A 49 -5.74 5.76 2.96
CA LEU A 49 -6.02 4.32 2.84
C LEU A 49 -6.34 3.91 1.40
N PHE A 50 -7.13 4.72 0.67
CA PHE A 50 -7.41 4.49 -0.74
C PHE A 50 -6.13 4.49 -1.59
N LEU A 51 -5.25 5.47 -1.38
CA LEU A 51 -3.96 5.56 -2.07
C LEU A 51 -3.05 4.36 -1.77
N ILE A 52 -2.96 3.95 -0.50
CA ILE A 52 -2.20 2.78 -0.07
C ILE A 52 -2.72 1.51 -0.75
N THR A 53 -4.05 1.36 -0.83
CA THR A 53 -4.67 0.17 -1.41
C THR A 53 -4.42 0.08 -2.91
N GLY A 54 -4.57 1.19 -3.65
CA GLY A 54 -4.30 1.21 -5.09
C GLY A 54 -2.84 0.92 -5.45
N GLN A 55 -1.90 1.49 -4.69
CA GLN A 55 -0.47 1.22 -4.91
C GLN A 55 -0.09 -0.24 -4.57
N LEU A 56 -0.76 -0.86 -3.60
CA LEU A 56 -0.54 -2.28 -3.28
C LEU A 56 -1.09 -3.18 -4.41
N ASP A 57 -2.28 -2.88 -4.93
CA ASP A 57 -2.88 -3.61 -6.05
C ASP A 57 -2.02 -3.56 -7.32
N ASP A 58 -1.37 -2.43 -7.59
CA ASP A 58 -0.41 -2.29 -8.69
C ASP A 58 0.79 -3.23 -8.53
N VAL A 59 1.35 -3.34 -7.33
CA VAL A 59 2.47 -4.25 -7.04
C VAL A 59 2.03 -5.71 -7.16
N VAL A 60 0.85 -6.05 -6.62
CA VAL A 60 0.28 -7.41 -6.72
C VAL A 60 0.03 -7.79 -8.17
N THR A 61 -0.52 -6.89 -8.98
CA THR A 61 -0.78 -7.11 -10.40
C THR A 61 0.51 -7.36 -11.17
N ARG A 62 1.56 -6.57 -10.94
CA ARG A 62 2.88 -6.79 -11.58
C ARG A 62 3.53 -8.10 -11.18
N CYS A 63 3.45 -8.46 -9.90
CA CYS A 63 3.92 -9.77 -9.43
C CYS A 63 3.17 -10.92 -10.11
N ARG A 64 1.85 -10.79 -10.28
CA ARG A 64 1.01 -11.78 -10.97
C ARG A 64 1.29 -11.83 -12.47
N ASP A 65 1.42 -10.69 -13.13
CA ASP A 65 1.70 -10.63 -14.57
C ASP A 65 3.12 -11.12 -14.87
N GLY A 66 4.10 -10.78 -14.03
CA GLY A 66 5.45 -11.36 -14.09
C GLY A 66 5.45 -12.86 -13.87
N TRP A 67 4.56 -13.38 -13.00
CA TRP A 67 4.37 -14.81 -12.81
C TRP A 67 3.73 -15.48 -14.05
N MET A 68 2.64 -14.93 -14.58
CA MET A 68 1.93 -15.44 -15.77
C MET A 68 2.81 -15.39 -17.03
N ASN A 69 3.57 -14.31 -17.24
CA ASN A 69 4.48 -14.20 -18.39
C ASN A 69 5.70 -15.14 -18.28
N GLY A 70 6.11 -15.49 -17.05
CA GLY A 70 7.11 -16.52 -16.79
C GLY A 70 6.60 -17.93 -17.06
N GLU A 71 5.29 -18.20 -16.88
CA GLU A 71 4.64 -19.48 -17.21
C GLU A 71 4.46 -19.69 -18.72
N VAL A 72 4.32 -18.63 -19.51
CA VAL A 72 4.19 -18.72 -20.98
C VAL A 72 5.53 -19.02 -21.69
N SER A 73 6.66 -18.80 -21.02
CA SER A 73 8.01 -19.01 -21.59
C SER A 73 8.71 -20.29 -21.10
N ALA A 74 8.02 -21.17 -20.36
CA ALA A 74 8.54 -22.45 -19.85
C ALA A 74 7.90 -23.64 -20.57
#